data_AF-A0A2V9VLY9-F1
#
_entry.id   AF-A0A2V9VLY9-F1
#
_cell.length_a   1.000
_cell.length_b   1.000
_cell.length_c   1.000
_cell.angle_alpha   90.00
_cell.angle_beta   90.00
_cell.angle_gamma   90.00
#
_symmetry.space_group_name_H-M   'P 1'
#
loop_
_entity.id
_entity.type
_entity.pdbx_description
1 polymer ?
#
loop_
_entity_poly.entity_id
_entity_poly.type
_entity_poly.pdbx_seq_one_letter_code
_entity_poly.pdbx_strand_id
1 'polypeptide(L)'
;MEPLPVLPSDQASRSTSPASESKPSLVRGLGLLDSVLLLVSGIIGSSIFLTAKDIAGPLPQPVLFLLVWILGALISLCACFAFAELGSMFPDSGGQYIYLREAYGDLIAFLYGWMLFSVANGGTIAALSVASAAYVGQVFPVVSEAHVVVAFAGIVLTRAHLMGLLLIVVLTYVNVVGLRWGTLLQNVSTWTKFIAMAAFVVLGFAIGKGHWSNFHSQGVGLSMGLGPTQLISALGIGLIAVFFAYDGWVYITWVAGEVK
;
A
#
# COMPACT_ATOMS: atom_id res chain seq x y z
N MET A 1 5.47 90.66 5.98
CA MET A 1 6.72 89.89 6.03
C MET A 1 6.81 89.36 7.46
N GLU A 2 6.60 88.10 7.81
CA GLU A 2 6.30 86.83 7.14
C GLU A 2 5.69 85.93 8.25
N PRO A 3 4.56 85.21 8.03
CA PRO A 3 3.98 84.40 9.09
C PRO A 3 4.69 83.04 9.20
N LEU A 4 4.88 82.57 10.44
CA LEU A 4 5.50 81.28 10.76
C LEU A 4 4.77 80.09 10.10
N PRO A 5 5.51 79.05 9.65
CA PRO A 5 4.90 77.91 8.96
C PRO A 5 4.12 77.03 9.95
N VAL A 6 2.84 76.85 9.66
CA VAL A 6 1.94 75.90 10.33
C VAL A 6 2.31 74.50 9.86
N LEU A 7 2.79 73.65 10.76
CA LEU A 7 3.02 72.23 10.48
C LEU A 7 1.66 71.52 10.29
N PRO A 8 1.47 70.68 9.25
CA PRO A 8 0.27 69.87 9.13
C PRO A 8 0.28 68.75 10.17
N SER A 9 -0.59 68.85 11.17
CA SER A 9 -0.99 67.75 12.04
C SER A 9 -2.07 66.93 11.33
N ASP A 10 -1.68 66.01 10.43
CA ASP A 10 -2.53 64.86 10.04
C ASP A 10 -1.81 63.89 9.09
N GLN A 11 -0.96 63.03 9.67
CA GLN A 11 -0.70 61.72 9.08
C GLN A 11 -0.84 60.67 10.19
N ALA A 12 -2.05 60.58 10.72
CA ALA A 12 -2.50 59.42 11.45
C ALA A 12 -2.34 58.17 10.58
N SER A 13 -1.48 57.26 11.05
CA SER A 13 -1.53 55.81 10.83
C SER A 13 -2.11 55.34 9.49
N ARG A 14 -1.25 55.13 8.49
CA ARG A 14 -1.52 54.05 7.53
C ARG A 14 -1.37 52.75 8.30
N SER A 15 -2.49 52.20 8.77
CA SER A 15 -2.55 50.80 9.15
C SER A 15 -2.23 49.97 7.91
N THR A 16 -0.98 49.56 7.78
CA THR A 16 -0.65 48.37 6.98
C THR A 16 -1.36 47.21 7.67
N SER A 17 -2.59 46.90 7.23
CA SER A 17 -3.19 45.59 7.49
C SER A 17 -2.11 44.56 7.14
N PRO A 18 -1.71 43.68 8.07
CA PRO A 18 -0.87 42.57 7.68
C PRO A 18 -1.67 41.82 6.62
N ALA A 19 -1.12 41.76 5.39
CA ALA A 19 -1.64 40.86 4.37
C ALA A 19 -1.74 39.50 5.06
N SER A 20 -2.96 38.94 5.15
CA SER A 20 -3.09 37.59 5.68
C SER A 20 -2.24 36.71 4.79
N GLU A 21 -1.15 36.18 5.35
CA GLU A 21 -0.41 35.10 4.73
C GLU A 21 -1.41 33.96 4.58
N SER A 22 -2.02 33.86 3.40
CA SER A 22 -2.83 32.72 3.03
C SER A 22 -1.88 31.52 3.10
N LYS A 23 -1.97 30.74 4.18
CA LYS A 23 -1.24 29.49 4.27
C LYS A 23 -1.47 28.74 2.97
N PRO A 24 -0.42 28.30 2.26
CA PRO A 24 -0.60 27.54 1.02
C PRO A 24 -1.47 26.33 1.34
N SER A 25 -2.71 26.33 0.86
CA SER A 25 -3.66 25.24 1.02
C SER A 25 -3.67 24.40 -0.24
N LEU A 26 -3.79 23.08 -0.08
CA LEU A 26 -3.89 22.17 -1.21
C LEU A 26 -5.14 22.45 -2.03
N VAL A 27 -5.06 22.26 -3.34
CA VAL A 27 -6.20 22.45 -4.24
C VAL A 27 -7.13 21.25 -4.09
N ARG A 28 -8.38 21.49 -3.69
CA ARG A 28 -9.44 20.45 -3.62
C ARG A 28 -9.91 20.05 -5.02
N GLY A 29 -9.11 19.20 -5.67
CA GLY A 29 -9.30 18.77 -7.04
C GLY A 29 -10.02 17.43 -7.20
N LEU A 30 -9.88 16.51 -6.24
CA LEU A 30 -10.33 15.12 -6.36
C LEU A 30 -11.84 15.00 -6.12
N GLY A 31 -12.56 14.52 -7.14
CA GLY A 31 -13.97 14.17 -7.01
C GLY A 31 -14.18 12.78 -6.42
N LEU A 32 -15.44 12.40 -6.17
CA LEU A 32 -15.79 11.08 -5.66
C LEU A 32 -15.22 9.93 -6.50
N LEU A 33 -15.33 10.04 -7.83
CA LEU A 33 -14.83 9.02 -8.74
C LEU A 33 -13.31 8.88 -8.64
N ASP A 34 -12.58 10.00 -8.61
CA ASP A 34 -11.12 10.01 -8.48
C ASP A 34 -10.69 9.37 -7.15
N SER A 35 -11.39 9.69 -6.06
CA SER A 35 -11.17 9.11 -4.74
C SER A 35 -11.41 7.60 -4.70
N VAL A 36 -12.50 7.12 -5.33
CA VAL A 36 -12.81 5.68 -5.42
C VAL A 36 -11.76 4.97 -6.27
N LEU A 37 -11.38 5.53 -7.43
CA LEU A 37 -10.35 4.95 -8.28
C LEU A 37 -8.98 4.92 -7.58
N LEU A 38 -8.62 5.96 -6.84
CA LEU A 38 -7.40 5.99 -6.04
C LEU A 38 -7.40 4.85 -5.03
N LEU A 39 -8.48 4.69 -4.28
CA LEU A 39 -8.61 3.62 -3.27
C LEU A 39 -8.58 2.22 -3.90
N VAL A 40 -9.34 2.00 -4.99
CA VAL A 40 -9.36 0.73 -5.71
C VAL A 40 -7.98 0.41 -6.28
N SER A 41 -7.28 1.39 -6.84
CA SER A 41 -5.92 1.20 -7.36
C SER A 41 -4.87 0.97 -6.27
N GLY A 42 -5.10 1.50 -5.06
CA GLY A 42 -4.27 1.29 -3.89
C GLY A 42 -4.38 -0.15 -3.37
N ILE A 43 -5.62 -0.63 -3.23
CA ILE A 43 -5.92 -1.98 -2.72
C ILE A 43 -5.57 -3.06 -3.74
N ILE A 44 -5.94 -2.87 -5.01
CA ILE A 44 -5.68 -3.84 -6.08
C ILE A 44 -4.23 -3.67 -6.56
N GLY A 45 -3.32 -4.22 -5.78
CA GLY A 45 -1.88 -4.20 -6.03
C GLY A 45 -1.34 -5.47 -6.69
N SER A 46 -0.01 -5.59 -6.70
CA SER A 46 0.68 -6.84 -7.07
C SER A 46 0.56 -7.93 -6.01
N SER A 47 0.12 -7.58 -4.80
CA SER A 47 0.00 -8.46 -3.65
C SER A 47 -0.94 -9.64 -3.91
N ILE A 48 -2.04 -9.46 -4.65
CA ILE A 48 -2.98 -10.55 -4.97
C ILE A 48 -2.32 -11.74 -5.70
N PHE A 49 -1.32 -11.47 -6.53
CA PHE A 49 -0.58 -12.51 -7.25
C PHE A 49 0.42 -13.23 -6.34
N LEU A 50 0.81 -12.63 -5.22
CA LEU A 50 1.80 -13.19 -4.29
C LEU A 50 1.13 -13.94 -3.15
N THR A 51 0.08 -13.36 -2.58
CA THR A 51 -0.50 -13.82 -1.32
C THR A 51 -1.29 -15.12 -1.48
N ALA A 52 -1.82 -15.42 -2.67
CA ALA A 52 -2.57 -16.65 -2.91
C ALA A 52 -1.74 -17.92 -2.59
N LYS A 53 -0.47 -18.00 -3.04
CA LYS A 53 0.40 -19.13 -2.69
C LYS A 53 0.79 -19.12 -1.21
N ASP A 54 0.98 -17.94 -0.63
CA ASP A 54 1.41 -17.76 0.76
C ASP A 54 0.30 -18.13 1.75
N ILE A 55 -0.97 -18.05 1.33
CA ILE A 55 -2.14 -18.54 2.06
C ILE A 55 -2.35 -20.03 1.80
N ALA A 56 -2.24 -20.48 0.54
CA ALA A 56 -2.51 -21.88 0.18
C ALA A 56 -1.49 -22.87 0.77
N GLY A 57 -0.25 -22.43 1.03
CA GLY A 57 0.77 -23.22 1.72
C GLY A 57 0.36 -23.66 3.14
N PRO A 58 0.11 -22.72 4.07
CA PRO A 58 -0.34 -23.04 5.43
C PRO A 58 -1.80 -23.50 5.51
N LEU A 59 -2.65 -23.08 4.55
CA LEU A 59 -4.08 -23.43 4.50
C LEU A 59 -4.46 -24.11 3.18
N PRO A 60 -4.00 -25.36 2.93
CA PRO A 60 -4.33 -26.10 1.72
C PRO A 60 -5.81 -26.49 1.62
N GLN A 61 -6.58 -26.36 2.71
CA GLN A 61 -8.03 -26.60 2.72
C GLN A 61 -8.76 -25.46 2.02
N PRO A 62 -9.52 -25.71 0.93
CA PRO A 62 -10.22 -24.65 0.19
C PRO A 62 -11.18 -23.83 1.06
N VAL A 63 -11.86 -24.48 2.01
CA VAL A 63 -12.80 -23.81 2.93
C VAL A 63 -12.06 -22.82 3.84
N LEU A 64 -10.94 -23.23 4.43
CA LEU A 64 -10.16 -22.34 5.30
C LEU A 64 -9.47 -21.23 4.51
N PHE A 65 -8.98 -21.55 3.31
CA PHE A 65 -8.43 -20.58 2.37
C PHE A 65 -9.44 -19.46 2.08
N LEU A 66 -10.68 -19.80 1.71
CA LEU A 66 -11.73 -18.80 1.45
C LEU A 66 -12.18 -18.08 2.71
N LEU A 67 -12.23 -18.78 3.84
CA LEU A 67 -12.63 -18.21 5.12
C LEU A 67 -11.68 -17.10 5.57
N VAL A 68 -10.36 -17.26 5.43
CA VAL A 68 -9.42 -16.18 5.80
C VAL A 68 -9.56 -14.94 4.92
N TRP A 69 -9.88 -15.10 3.63
CA TRP A 69 -10.20 -13.97 2.75
C TRP A 69 -11.43 -13.21 3.23
N ILE A 70 -12.51 -13.93 3.56
CA ILE A 70 -13.76 -13.32 4.04
C ILE A 70 -13.54 -12.63 5.39
N LEU A 71 -12.87 -13.30 6.34
CA LEU A 71 -12.56 -12.72 7.65
C LEU A 71 -11.68 -11.48 7.52
N GLY A 72 -10.62 -11.54 6.70
CA GLY A 72 -9.75 -10.40 6.44
C GLY A 72 -10.52 -9.23 5.84
N ALA A 73 -11.41 -9.49 4.88
CA ALA A 73 -12.24 -8.45 4.26
C ALA A 73 -13.16 -7.77 5.27
N LEU A 74 -13.82 -8.54 6.16
CA LEU A 74 -14.69 -7.99 7.20
C LEU A 74 -13.90 -7.11 8.19
N ILE A 75 -12.73 -7.57 8.63
CA ILE A 75 -11.87 -6.80 9.55
C ILE A 75 -11.38 -5.51 8.87
N SER A 76 -10.89 -5.61 7.62
CA SER A 76 -10.45 -4.44 6.85
C SER A 76 -11.58 -3.45 6.61
N LEU A 77 -12.81 -3.92 6.37
CA LEU A 77 -13.97 -3.05 6.17
C LEU A 77 -14.34 -2.28 7.46
N CYS A 78 -14.30 -2.95 8.62
CA CYS A 78 -14.47 -2.27 9.91
C CYS A 78 -13.41 -1.18 10.13
N ALA A 79 -12.15 -1.46 9.78
CA ALA A 79 -11.08 -0.47 9.82
C ALA A 79 -11.36 0.70 8.85
N CYS A 80 -11.78 0.41 7.62
CA CYS A 80 -12.12 1.45 6.63
C CYS A 80 -13.21 2.40 7.15
N PHE A 81 -14.25 1.90 7.82
CA PHE A 81 -15.29 2.76 8.39
C PHE A 81 -14.77 3.63 9.53
N ALA A 82 -13.95 3.08 10.43
CA ALA A 82 -13.33 3.88 11.49
C ALA A 82 -12.41 4.98 10.92
N PHE A 83 -11.64 4.67 9.88
CA PHE A 83 -10.78 5.65 9.23
C PHE A 83 -11.53 6.65 8.34
N ALA A 84 -12.70 6.28 7.82
CA ALA A 84 -13.59 7.21 7.13
C ALA A 84 -14.17 8.26 8.09
N GLU A 85 -14.55 7.84 9.30
CA GLU A 85 -14.98 8.76 10.36
C GLU A 85 -13.85 9.72 10.73
N LEU A 86 -12.64 9.20 11.00
CA LEU A 86 -11.47 10.03 11.29
C LEU A 86 -11.12 10.98 10.13
N GLY A 87 -11.18 10.52 8.87
CA GLY A 87 -10.92 11.37 7.71
C GLY A 87 -11.97 12.46 7.50
N SER A 88 -13.20 12.25 7.96
CA SER A 88 -14.23 13.30 7.97
C SER A 88 -14.03 14.31 9.09
N MET A 89 -13.48 13.88 10.24
CA MET A 89 -13.17 14.76 11.38
C MET A 89 -11.90 15.59 11.16
N PHE A 90 -10.89 15.02 10.51
CA PHE A 90 -9.59 15.63 10.26
C PHE A 90 -9.31 15.65 8.75
N PRO A 91 -9.95 16.56 7.98
CA PRO A 91 -9.86 16.60 6.52
C PRO A 91 -8.53 17.18 5.99
N ASP A 92 -7.46 17.08 6.78
CA ASP A 92 -6.13 17.55 6.43
C ASP A 92 -5.32 16.43 5.76
N SER A 93 -4.48 16.79 4.79
CA SER A 93 -3.59 15.83 4.15
C SER A 93 -2.48 15.40 5.11
N GLY A 94 -2.27 14.09 5.23
CA GLY A 94 -1.32 13.47 6.16
C GLY A 94 -1.84 12.20 6.85
N GLY A 95 -3.16 11.98 6.77
CA GLY A 95 -3.86 10.77 7.19
C GLY A 95 -3.49 10.29 8.59
N GLN A 96 -3.10 9.02 8.70
CA GLN A 96 -2.85 8.37 9.99
C GLN A 96 -1.82 9.10 10.88
N TYR A 97 -0.85 9.80 10.29
CA TYR A 97 0.11 10.60 11.05
C TYR A 97 -0.59 11.72 11.82
N ILE A 98 -1.51 12.43 11.16
CA ILE A 98 -2.28 13.53 11.77
C ILE A 98 -3.19 12.98 12.86
N TYR A 99 -3.86 11.84 12.60
CA TYR A 99 -4.77 11.24 13.59
C TYR A 99 -4.03 10.83 14.86
N LEU A 100 -2.84 10.23 14.73
CA LEU A 100 -2.01 9.86 15.87
C LEU A 100 -1.43 11.08 16.59
N ARG A 101 -1.09 12.13 15.85
CA ARG A 101 -0.60 13.38 16.43
C ARG A 101 -1.68 14.05 17.29
N GLU A 102 -2.91 14.10 16.80
CA GLU A 102 -4.02 14.70 17.54
C GLU A 102 -4.40 13.87 18.76
N ALA A 103 -4.44 12.54 18.63
CA ALA A 103 -4.86 11.66 19.71
C ALA A 103 -3.78 11.46 20.80
N TYR A 104 -2.49 11.43 20.43
CA TYR A 104 -1.41 10.99 21.32
C TYR A 104 -0.19 11.91 21.35
N GLY A 105 -0.20 13.00 20.59
CA GLY A 105 0.89 13.99 20.55
C GLY A 105 2.04 13.66 19.61
N ASP A 106 3.03 14.57 19.58
CA ASP A 106 4.10 14.58 18.59
C ASP A 106 5.01 13.35 18.64
N LEU A 107 5.26 12.76 19.82
CA LEU A 107 6.15 11.61 19.96
C LEU A 107 5.59 10.37 19.24
N ILE A 108 4.31 10.06 19.43
CA ILE A 108 3.68 8.89 18.82
C ILE A 108 3.56 9.08 17.31
N ALA A 109 3.21 10.29 16.86
CA ALA A 109 3.22 10.62 15.44
C ALA A 109 4.61 10.48 14.82
N PHE A 110 5.66 10.96 15.50
CA PHE A 110 7.04 10.79 15.07
C PHE A 110 7.45 9.32 14.96
N LEU A 111 7.14 8.50 15.97
CA LEU A 111 7.42 7.06 15.94
C LEU A 111 6.68 6.36 14.80
N TYR A 112 5.45 6.77 14.52
CA TYR A 112 4.68 6.28 13.38
C TYR A 112 5.35 6.66 12.04
N GLY A 113 5.77 7.92 11.87
CA GLY A 113 6.52 8.36 10.70
C GLY A 113 7.85 7.62 10.52
N TRP A 114 8.56 7.37 11.62
CA TRP A 114 9.80 6.59 11.62
C TRP A 114 9.57 5.14 11.22
N MET A 115 8.51 4.52 11.73
CA MET A 115 8.10 3.16 11.36
C MET A 115 7.70 3.07 9.89
N LEU A 116 6.91 4.02 9.40
CA LEU A 116 6.52 4.10 7.98
C LEU A 116 7.75 4.17 7.07
N PHE A 117 8.69 5.04 7.39
CA PHE A 117 9.89 5.25 6.58
C PHE A 117 10.87 4.06 6.66
N SER A 118 11.23 3.63 7.87
CA SER A 118 12.33 2.69 8.10
C SER A 118 11.91 1.24 7.94
N VAL A 119 10.65 0.91 8.23
CA VAL A 119 10.16 -0.47 8.31
C VAL A 119 9.13 -0.74 7.24
N ALA A 120 8.01 0.00 7.20
CA ALA A 120 6.88 -0.33 6.33
C ALA A 120 7.23 -0.15 4.85
N ASN A 121 7.62 1.06 4.43
CA ASN A 121 7.90 1.35 3.03
C ASN A 121 9.14 0.60 2.53
N GLY A 122 10.22 0.58 3.33
CA GLY A 122 11.42 -0.17 3.01
C GLY A 122 11.16 -1.68 2.88
N GLY A 123 10.39 -2.24 3.83
CA GLY A 123 9.98 -3.64 3.82
C GLY A 123 9.14 -4.01 2.60
N THR A 124 8.15 -3.18 2.26
CA THR A 124 7.31 -3.40 1.08
C THR A 124 8.12 -3.35 -0.22
N ILE A 125 9.05 -2.40 -0.37
CA ILE A 125 9.94 -2.32 -1.54
C ILE A 125 10.81 -3.58 -1.64
N ALA A 126 11.40 -4.03 -0.53
CA ALA A 126 12.20 -5.24 -0.50
C ALA A 126 11.38 -6.50 -0.85
N ALA A 127 10.20 -6.65 -0.24
CA ALA A 127 9.31 -7.79 -0.48
C ALA A 127 8.86 -7.87 -1.94
N LEU A 128 8.38 -6.75 -2.53
CA LEU A 128 7.95 -6.70 -3.93
C LEU A 128 9.11 -6.95 -4.90
N SER A 129 10.31 -6.49 -4.56
CA SER A 129 11.49 -6.71 -5.38
C SER A 129 11.91 -8.18 -5.42
N VAL A 130 12.01 -8.83 -4.26
CA VAL A 130 12.32 -10.27 -4.16
C VAL A 130 11.25 -11.10 -4.87
N ALA A 131 9.98 -10.77 -4.65
CA ALA A 131 8.85 -11.39 -5.32
C ALA A 131 8.92 -11.26 -6.86
N SER A 132 9.26 -10.07 -7.37
CA SER A 132 9.42 -9.83 -8.81
C SER A 132 10.59 -10.64 -9.37
N ALA A 133 11.71 -10.68 -8.65
CA ALA A 133 12.86 -11.48 -9.05
C ALA A 133 12.55 -12.99 -9.06
N ALA A 134 11.76 -13.49 -8.11
CA ALA A 134 11.31 -14.88 -8.09
C ALA A 134 10.45 -15.21 -9.33
N TYR A 135 9.53 -14.32 -9.72
CA TYR A 135 8.75 -14.48 -10.96
C TYR A 135 9.63 -14.45 -12.20
N VAL A 136 10.59 -13.53 -12.28
CA VAL A 136 11.58 -13.50 -13.37
C VAL A 136 12.39 -14.80 -13.40
N GLY A 137 12.78 -15.35 -12.25
CA GLY A 137 13.51 -16.61 -12.13
C GLY A 137 12.73 -17.84 -12.60
N GLN A 138 11.40 -17.80 -12.55
CA GLN A 138 10.55 -18.86 -13.12
C GLN A 138 10.53 -18.83 -14.65
N VAL A 139 10.68 -17.66 -15.26
CA VAL A 139 10.72 -17.49 -16.73
C VAL A 139 12.14 -17.66 -17.27
N PHE A 140 13.14 -17.13 -16.54
CA PHE A 140 14.55 -17.13 -16.89
C PHE A 140 15.35 -17.89 -15.82
N PRO A 141 15.63 -19.19 -16.03
CA PRO A 141 16.30 -20.04 -15.04
C PRO A 141 17.68 -19.52 -14.59
N VAL A 142 18.34 -18.67 -15.40
CA VAL A 142 19.62 -18.02 -15.05
C VAL A 142 19.52 -17.16 -13.79
N VAL A 143 18.34 -16.61 -13.49
CA VAL A 143 18.04 -15.74 -12.35
C VAL A 143 17.45 -16.52 -11.17
N SER A 144 17.22 -17.83 -11.32
CA SER A 144 16.59 -18.67 -10.30
C SER A 144 17.35 -18.64 -8.96
N GLU A 145 16.58 -18.76 -7.88
CA GLU A 145 17.07 -18.87 -6.50
C GLU A 145 18.01 -20.06 -6.27
N ALA A 146 17.96 -21.07 -7.15
CA ALA A 146 18.87 -22.22 -7.09
C ALA A 146 20.35 -21.83 -7.26
N HIS A 147 20.64 -20.70 -7.89
CA HIS A 147 22.00 -20.23 -8.12
C HIS A 147 22.47 -19.35 -6.96
N VAL A 148 23.12 -19.98 -5.98
CA VAL A 148 23.78 -19.30 -4.86
C VAL A 148 25.03 -18.58 -5.36
N VAL A 149 25.19 -17.31 -4.99
CA VAL A 149 26.34 -16.47 -5.32
C VAL A 149 27.31 -16.42 -4.14
N VAL A 150 26.78 -16.13 -2.94
CA VAL A 150 27.55 -16.11 -1.69
C VAL A 150 26.68 -16.70 -0.59
N ALA A 151 27.26 -17.56 0.24
CA ALA A 151 26.64 -17.97 1.50
C ALA A 151 27.64 -17.69 2.62
N PHE A 152 27.26 -16.83 3.57
CA PHE A 152 28.12 -16.48 4.70
C PHE A 152 27.28 -16.30 5.97
N ALA A 153 27.72 -16.91 7.08
CA ALA A 153 27.11 -16.78 8.40
C ALA A 153 25.58 -17.01 8.43
N GLY A 154 25.07 -17.96 7.64
CA GLY A 154 23.63 -18.28 7.55
C GLY A 154 22.82 -17.39 6.61
N ILE A 155 23.44 -16.39 5.98
CA ILE A 155 22.83 -15.54 4.96
C ILE A 155 23.21 -16.10 3.58
N VAL A 156 22.20 -16.47 2.79
CA VAL A 156 22.37 -16.97 1.43
C VAL A 156 21.96 -15.89 0.44
N LEU A 157 22.93 -15.41 -0.34
CA LEU A 157 22.71 -14.49 -1.44
C LEU A 157 22.63 -15.28 -2.75
N THR A 158 21.49 -15.19 -3.43
CA THR A 158 21.25 -15.86 -4.72
C THR A 158 21.19 -14.86 -5.87
N ARG A 159 21.22 -15.35 -7.11
CA ARG A 159 21.05 -14.49 -8.30
C ARG A 159 19.70 -13.77 -8.33
N ALA A 160 18.65 -14.35 -7.75
CA ALA A 160 17.37 -13.70 -7.59
C ALA A 160 17.48 -12.45 -6.67
N HIS A 161 18.26 -12.53 -5.59
CA HIS A 161 18.50 -11.37 -4.72
C HIS A 161 19.25 -10.24 -5.46
N LEU A 162 20.22 -10.58 -6.30
CA LEU A 162 20.93 -9.59 -7.12
C LEU A 162 20.00 -8.94 -8.16
N MET A 163 19.11 -9.72 -8.78
CA MET A 163 18.07 -9.18 -9.67
C MET A 163 17.13 -8.25 -8.90
N GLY A 164 16.71 -8.61 -7.70
CA GLY A 164 15.89 -7.75 -6.85
C GLY A 164 16.60 -6.43 -6.53
N LEU A 165 17.87 -6.49 -6.14
CA LEU A 165 18.67 -5.28 -5.88
C LEU A 165 18.76 -4.40 -7.13
N LEU A 166 19.01 -5.00 -8.30
CA LEU A 166 19.04 -4.30 -9.58
C LEU A 166 17.70 -3.63 -9.89
N LEU A 167 16.57 -4.33 -9.69
CA LEU A 167 15.24 -3.76 -9.88
C LEU A 167 15.00 -2.55 -8.98
N ILE A 168 15.40 -2.61 -7.70
CA ILE A 168 15.28 -1.46 -6.79
C ILE A 168 16.08 -0.28 -7.32
N VAL A 169 17.36 -0.48 -7.67
CA VAL A 169 18.22 0.60 -8.18
C VAL A 169 17.65 1.23 -9.45
N VAL A 170 17.19 0.41 -10.41
CA VAL A 170 16.60 0.88 -11.66
C VAL A 170 15.32 1.67 -11.41
N LEU A 171 14.41 1.15 -10.58
CA LEU A 171 13.17 1.83 -10.26
C LEU A 171 13.41 3.13 -9.49
N THR A 172 14.35 3.13 -8.54
CA THR A 172 14.75 4.36 -7.84
C THR A 172 15.30 5.39 -8.83
N TYR A 173 16.18 4.99 -9.76
CA TYR A 173 16.70 5.89 -10.78
C TYR A 173 15.58 6.49 -11.64
N VAL A 174 14.64 5.67 -12.11
CA VAL A 174 13.48 6.14 -12.89
C VAL A 174 12.65 7.15 -12.10
N ASN A 175 12.40 6.89 -10.82
CA ASN A 175 11.64 7.79 -9.95
C ASN A 175 12.37 9.11 -9.66
N VAL A 176 13.70 9.11 -9.59
CA VAL A 176 14.51 10.32 -9.33
C VAL A 176 14.66 11.18 -10.59
N VAL A 177 14.84 10.59 -11.77
CA VAL A 177 15.18 11.32 -13.00
C VAL A 177 13.96 11.95 -13.68
N GLY A 178 12.77 11.40 -13.55
CA GLY A 178 11.62 11.97 -14.24
C GLY A 178 10.26 11.53 -13.72
N LEU A 179 9.50 12.50 -13.22
CA LEU A 179 8.11 12.32 -12.81
C LEU A 179 7.26 11.68 -13.92
N ARG A 180 7.43 12.12 -15.18
CA ARG A 180 6.69 11.58 -16.33
C ARG A 180 6.98 10.09 -16.57
N TRP A 181 8.24 9.66 -16.42
CA TRP A 181 8.63 8.26 -16.59
C TRP A 181 8.10 7.39 -15.44
N GLY A 182 8.16 7.90 -14.21
CA GLY A 182 7.54 7.25 -13.05
C GLY A 182 6.04 7.06 -13.23
N THR A 183 5.32 8.12 -13.64
CA THR A 183 3.87 8.05 -13.90
C THR A 183 3.54 7.08 -15.04
N LEU A 184 4.31 7.10 -16.14
CA LEU A 184 4.09 6.15 -17.23
C LEU A 184 4.27 4.70 -16.77
N LEU A 185 5.36 4.40 -16.07
CA LEU A 185 5.65 3.07 -15.56
C LEU A 185 4.57 2.58 -14.60
N GLN A 186 4.13 3.44 -13.68
CA GLN A 186 3.03 3.16 -12.76
C GLN A 186 1.74 2.85 -13.54
N ASN A 187 1.36 3.69 -14.50
CA ASN A 187 0.14 3.51 -15.28
C ASN A 187 0.16 2.21 -16.08
N VAL A 188 1.27 1.91 -16.76
CA VAL A 188 1.44 0.66 -17.52
C VAL A 188 1.34 -0.55 -16.58
N SER A 189 1.99 -0.50 -15.42
CA SER A 189 1.93 -1.57 -14.41
C SER A 189 0.50 -1.80 -13.90
N THR A 190 -0.21 -0.72 -13.58
CA THR A 190 -1.61 -0.76 -13.11
C THR A 190 -2.52 -1.40 -14.17
N TRP A 191 -2.50 -0.90 -15.41
CA TRP A 191 -3.33 -1.47 -16.48
C TRP A 191 -2.98 -2.92 -16.79
N THR A 192 -1.69 -3.27 -16.79
CA THR A 192 -1.25 -4.66 -17.01
C THR A 192 -1.81 -5.58 -15.94
N LYS A 193 -1.80 -5.18 -14.66
CA LYS A 193 -2.37 -5.97 -13.55
C LYS A 193 -3.87 -6.16 -13.70
N PHE A 194 -4.61 -5.09 -14.00
CA PHE A 194 -6.06 -5.19 -14.21
C PHE A 194 -6.41 -6.08 -15.38
N ILE A 195 -5.71 -5.94 -16.52
CA ILE A 195 -5.90 -6.78 -17.70
C ILE A 195 -5.57 -8.23 -17.37
N ALA A 196 -4.45 -8.50 -16.70
CA ALA A 196 -4.06 -9.86 -16.30
C ALA A 196 -5.10 -10.50 -15.39
N MET A 197 -5.64 -9.76 -14.42
CA MET A 197 -6.68 -10.25 -13.52
C MET A 197 -8.00 -10.51 -14.26
N ALA A 198 -8.43 -9.59 -15.12
CA ALA A 198 -9.62 -9.77 -15.94
C ALA A 198 -9.47 -10.98 -16.88
N ALA A 199 -8.32 -11.13 -17.54
CA ALA A 199 -8.02 -12.26 -18.39
C ALA A 199 -8.01 -13.58 -17.60
N PHE A 200 -7.43 -13.59 -16.39
CA PHE A 200 -7.41 -14.76 -15.52
C PHE A 200 -8.83 -15.23 -15.17
N VAL A 201 -9.72 -14.30 -14.80
CA VAL A 201 -11.13 -14.60 -14.51
C VAL A 201 -11.86 -15.11 -15.76
N VAL A 202 -11.74 -14.40 -16.88
CA VAL A 202 -12.43 -14.76 -18.13
C VAL A 202 -11.98 -16.12 -18.66
N LEU A 203 -10.67 -16.37 -18.71
CA LEU A 203 -10.13 -17.66 -19.15
C LEU A 203 -10.52 -18.79 -18.18
N GLY A 204 -10.54 -18.51 -16.88
CA GLY A 204 -11.01 -19.43 -15.86
C GLY A 204 -12.44 -19.91 -16.11
N PHE A 205 -13.36 -19.02 -16.48
CA PHE A 205 -14.73 -19.40 -16.83
C PHE A 205 -14.89 -19.98 -18.24
N ALA A 206 -14.09 -19.51 -19.22
CA ALA A 206 -14.21 -19.94 -20.60
C ALA A 206 -13.66 -21.36 -20.85
N ILE A 207 -12.57 -21.72 -20.17
CA ILE A 207 -11.85 -23.00 -20.40
C ILE A 207 -11.97 -23.94 -19.19
N GLY A 208 -12.31 -23.41 -18.01
CA GLY A 208 -12.38 -24.18 -16.77
C GLY A 208 -13.44 -25.28 -16.80
N LYS A 209 -13.01 -26.51 -16.53
CA LYS A 209 -13.87 -27.67 -16.31
C LYS A 209 -14.14 -27.81 -14.81
N GLY A 210 -14.87 -26.86 -14.25
CA GLY A 210 -15.14 -26.79 -12.81
C GLY A 210 -15.76 -28.08 -12.26
N HIS A 211 -15.32 -28.51 -11.08
CA HIS A 211 -15.87 -29.68 -10.40
C HIS A 211 -15.98 -29.40 -8.89
N TRP A 212 -17.06 -29.86 -8.25
CA TRP A 212 -17.31 -29.61 -6.82
C TRP A 212 -16.26 -30.24 -5.90
N SER A 213 -15.51 -31.23 -6.39
CA SER A 213 -14.37 -31.80 -5.67
C SER A 213 -13.25 -30.79 -5.41
N ASN A 214 -13.16 -29.70 -6.19
CA ASN A 214 -12.15 -28.66 -5.97
C ASN A 214 -12.34 -27.91 -4.65
N PHE A 215 -13.54 -27.99 -4.05
CA PHE A 215 -13.84 -27.40 -2.74
C PHE A 215 -13.58 -28.37 -1.57
N HIS A 216 -13.13 -29.59 -1.86
CA HIS A 216 -12.86 -30.62 -0.87
C HIS A 216 -11.38 -31.00 -0.93
N SER A 217 -10.69 -31.03 0.22
CA SER A 217 -9.38 -31.68 0.27
C SER A 217 -9.56 -33.18 0.43
N GLN A 218 -8.75 -33.97 -0.29
CA GLN A 218 -8.75 -35.42 -0.11
C GLN A 218 -8.03 -35.78 1.20
N GLY A 219 -8.76 -36.37 2.14
CA GLY A 219 -8.17 -37.14 3.24
C GLY A 219 -7.80 -36.38 4.51
N VAL A 220 -7.97 -35.06 4.55
CA VAL A 220 -7.74 -34.28 5.77
C VAL A 220 -8.94 -33.38 6.02
N GLY A 221 -9.60 -33.54 7.17
CA GLY A 221 -10.73 -32.67 7.56
C GLY A 221 -10.29 -31.22 7.78
N LEU A 222 -11.21 -30.36 8.24
CA LEU A 222 -10.91 -28.94 8.48
C LEU A 222 -9.71 -28.71 9.41
N SER A 223 -9.40 -29.65 10.31
CA SER A 223 -8.23 -29.54 11.19
C SER A 223 -6.90 -29.69 10.46
N MET A 224 -6.87 -30.14 9.21
CA MET A 224 -5.63 -30.41 8.46
C MET A 224 -4.68 -31.40 9.16
N GLY A 225 -5.21 -32.19 10.11
CA GLY A 225 -4.37 -33.05 10.97
C GLY A 225 -3.49 -32.25 11.94
N LEU A 226 -3.67 -30.93 12.03
CA LEU A 226 -2.96 -30.03 12.91
C LEU A 226 -3.62 -29.98 14.29
N GLY A 227 -2.80 -29.75 15.31
CA GLY A 227 -3.31 -29.40 16.64
C GLY A 227 -3.97 -28.01 16.65
N PRO A 228 -4.81 -27.70 17.65
CA PRO A 228 -5.53 -26.41 17.71
C PRO A 228 -4.61 -25.18 17.62
N THR A 229 -3.46 -25.20 18.29
CA THR A 229 -2.48 -24.10 18.29
C THR A 229 -1.83 -23.90 16.93
N GLN A 230 -1.51 -24.99 16.23
CA GLN A 230 -0.95 -24.97 14.89
C GLN A 230 -1.98 -24.45 13.88
N LEU A 231 -3.24 -24.84 14.03
CA LEU A 231 -4.33 -24.34 13.19
C LEU A 231 -4.51 -22.82 13.36
N ILE A 232 -4.50 -22.32 14.59
CA ILE A 232 -4.56 -20.88 14.87
C ILE A 232 -3.36 -20.16 14.24
N SER A 233 -2.16 -20.73 14.35
CA SER A 233 -0.97 -20.16 13.72
C SER A 233 -1.07 -20.12 12.19
N ALA A 234 -1.57 -21.19 11.56
CA ALA A 234 -1.78 -21.24 10.12
C ALA A 234 -2.83 -20.21 9.65
N LEU A 235 -3.93 -20.07 10.40
CA LEU A 235 -4.94 -19.03 10.15
C LEU A 235 -4.36 -17.63 10.31
N GLY A 236 -3.52 -17.40 11.33
CA GLY A 236 -2.83 -16.14 11.55
C GLY A 236 -1.88 -15.76 10.41
N ILE A 237 -1.08 -16.72 9.92
CA ILE A 237 -0.21 -16.51 8.76
C ILE A 237 -1.04 -16.19 7.51
N GLY A 238 -2.14 -16.92 7.29
CA GLY A 238 -3.08 -16.63 6.21
C GLY A 238 -3.66 -15.23 6.30
N LEU A 239 -4.10 -14.80 7.49
CA LEU A 239 -4.63 -13.46 7.72
C LEU A 239 -3.58 -12.36 7.50
N ILE A 240 -2.32 -12.57 7.90
CA ILE A 240 -1.23 -11.62 7.62
C ILE A 240 -1.09 -11.40 6.11
N ALA A 241 -1.09 -12.49 5.34
CA ALA A 241 -1.03 -12.42 3.87
C ALA A 241 -2.27 -11.74 3.27
N VAL A 242 -3.47 -11.99 3.81
CA VAL A 242 -4.71 -11.31 3.39
C VAL A 242 -4.67 -9.81 3.71
N PHE A 243 -4.19 -9.40 4.88
CA PHE A 243 -4.06 -7.99 5.23
C PHE A 243 -3.05 -7.27 4.34
N PHE A 244 -1.95 -7.95 3.97
CA PHE A 244 -1.04 -7.42 2.97
C PHE A 244 -1.68 -7.31 1.58
N ALA A 245 -2.60 -8.21 1.23
CA ALA A 245 -3.35 -8.14 -0.01
C ALA A 245 -4.36 -6.99 -0.06
N TYR A 246 -4.99 -6.68 1.08
CA TYR A 246 -5.97 -5.59 1.19
C TYR A 246 -5.36 -4.23 1.56
N ASP A 247 -4.06 -4.16 1.84
CA ASP A 247 -3.41 -2.89 2.14
C ASP A 247 -3.57 -1.88 1.00
N GLY A 248 -3.71 -0.60 1.35
CA GLY A 248 -3.94 0.51 0.40
C GLY A 248 -5.23 1.29 0.63
N TRP A 249 -6.14 0.78 1.46
CA TRP A 249 -7.35 1.52 1.87
C TRP A 249 -7.03 2.82 2.63
N VAL A 250 -5.84 2.91 3.25
CA VAL A 250 -5.37 4.12 3.95
C VAL A 250 -4.98 5.26 3.01
N TYR A 251 -4.70 5.02 1.73
CA TYR A 251 -4.11 6.03 0.85
C TYR A 251 -5.01 7.24 0.61
N ILE A 252 -6.34 7.05 0.64
CA ILE A 252 -7.28 8.17 0.53
C ILE A 252 -7.12 9.17 1.68
N THR A 253 -6.72 8.70 2.87
CA THR A 253 -6.51 9.57 4.05
C THR A 253 -5.29 10.48 3.88
N TRP A 254 -4.32 10.11 3.05
CA TRP A 254 -3.14 10.94 2.82
C TRP A 254 -3.44 12.15 1.93
N VAL A 255 -4.43 12.02 1.04
CA VAL A 255 -4.87 13.08 0.12
C VAL A 255 -6.21 13.71 0.55
N ALA A 256 -6.64 13.50 1.80
CA ALA A 256 -7.94 13.97 2.29
C ALA A 256 -8.15 15.48 2.08
N GLY A 257 -7.10 16.30 2.22
CA GLY A 257 -7.14 17.75 1.98
C GLY A 257 -7.33 18.16 0.51
N GLU A 258 -7.21 17.23 -0.43
CA GLU A 258 -7.39 17.42 -1.87
C GLU A 258 -8.76 16.91 -2.37
N VAL A 259 -9.53 16.24 -1.52
CA VAL A 259 -10.88 15.75 -1.83
C VAL A 259 -11.91 16.88 -1.67
N LYS A 260 -12.89 16.94 -2.58
CA LYS A 260 -13.97 17.94 -2.59
C LYS A 260 -15.02 17.71 -1.50
#